data_AF-A0A7W5SB61-F1
#
_entry.id   AF-A0A7W5SB61-F1
#
_cell.length_a   1.000
_cell.length_b   1.000
_cell.length_c   1.000
_cell.angle_alpha   90.00
_cell.angle_beta   90.00
_cell.angle_gamma   90.00
#
_symmetry.space_group_name_H-M   'P 1'
#
loop_
_entity.id
_entity.type
_entity.pdbx_description
1 polymer ?
#
loop_
_entity_poly.entity_id
_entity_poly.type
_entity_poly.pdbx_seq_one_letter_code
_entity_poly.pdbx_strand_id
1 'polypeptide(L)'
;MMDSLTIQKPAPLTADTAAPDFVVVDVETACSRVSSICQIGIVGFKDGVEMFEYETLVDPPDRFSSFNTRIHGITGDHVLGAPTFGDIHAAIDGHLTGRVTVAHSFFDKGALGAACAVHERRVIETTWLDSVRVAKRAWPELSSHRLNVVTKFLGVRHKHHDALSDARAAGMVIVRAIEHTGIGLAGWLSPASGRRGPAPKAAETGPLKGERVAILGAARDGALARCLAAAGARIMASVGTTTTKLVISDEQPFGRFVTAHADHRRAEELRQGGVPIEIVTEGELRRQLKLPLG
;
A
#
# COMPACT_ATOMS: atom_id res chain seq x y z
N MET A 1 31.71 -8.06 -45.76
CA MET A 1 31.27 -7.14 -44.69
C MET A 1 30.70 -7.99 -43.58
N MET A 2 31.47 -8.16 -42.51
CA MET A 2 31.02 -8.76 -41.26
C MET A 2 31.48 -7.79 -40.17
N ASP A 3 30.54 -6.99 -39.67
CA ASP A 3 30.80 -5.99 -38.65
C ASP A 3 31.05 -6.69 -37.32
N SER A 4 32.26 -6.52 -36.78
CA SER A 4 32.61 -6.88 -35.41
C SER A 4 31.87 -5.95 -34.45
N LEU A 5 30.84 -6.48 -33.79
CA LEU A 5 30.20 -5.83 -32.64
C LEU A 5 31.17 -5.77 -31.46
N THR A 6 31.78 -4.61 -31.27
CA THR A 6 32.54 -4.26 -30.06
C THR A 6 31.59 -4.28 -28.86
N ILE A 7 31.78 -5.22 -27.94
CA ILE A 7 31.05 -5.26 -26.67
C ILE A 7 31.56 -4.10 -25.81
N GLN A 8 30.70 -3.11 -25.57
CA GLN A 8 30.95 -2.02 -24.63
C GLN A 8 30.91 -2.59 -23.20
N LYS A 9 32.02 -2.46 -22.48
CA LYS A 9 32.15 -2.90 -21.09
C LYS A 9 31.29 -1.99 -20.19
N PRO A 10 30.34 -2.53 -19.39
CA PRO A 10 29.54 -1.69 -18.51
C PRO A 10 30.44 -1.02 -17.46
N ALA A 11 30.17 0.26 -17.20
CA ALA A 11 30.85 1.05 -16.17
C ALA A 11 30.66 0.42 -14.78
N PRO A 12 31.60 0.62 -13.84
CA PRO A 12 31.49 0.04 -12.50
C PRO A 12 30.29 0.66 -11.77
N LEU A 13 29.37 -0.18 -11.31
CA LEU A 13 28.26 0.20 -10.45
C LEU A 13 28.82 0.74 -9.13
N THR A 14 28.55 2.02 -8.85
CA THR A 14 28.84 2.65 -7.57
C THR A 14 27.94 2.05 -6.48
N ALA A 15 28.54 1.75 -5.33
CA ALA A 15 27.92 1.09 -4.19
C ALA A 15 26.83 1.95 -3.53
N ASP A 16 25.55 1.61 -3.76
CA ASP A 16 24.47 1.50 -2.75
C ASP A 16 23.14 0.92 -3.35
N THR A 17 23.22 0.13 -4.42
CA THR A 17 22.05 -0.28 -5.22
C THR A 17 21.51 -1.69 -4.89
N ALA A 18 22.13 -2.43 -3.96
CA ALA A 18 21.91 -3.88 -3.83
C ALA A 18 20.90 -4.36 -2.76
N ALA A 19 20.32 -3.46 -1.94
CA ALA A 19 19.33 -3.85 -0.92
C ALA A 19 17.89 -3.46 -1.32
N PRO A 20 16.87 -4.24 -0.90
CA PRO A 20 15.47 -3.86 -1.07
C PRO A 20 15.09 -2.70 -0.12
N ASP A 21 14.15 -1.86 -0.55
CA ASP A 21 13.57 -0.79 0.27
C ASP A 21 12.71 -1.37 1.40
N PHE A 22 11.98 -2.44 1.11
CA PHE A 22 11.23 -3.23 2.06
C PHE A 22 11.11 -4.67 1.59
N VAL A 23 10.81 -5.56 2.53
CA VAL A 23 10.51 -6.97 2.27
C VAL A 23 9.09 -7.27 2.72
N VAL A 24 8.48 -8.28 2.13
CA VAL A 24 7.13 -8.73 2.47
C VAL A 24 7.23 -10.19 2.86
N VAL A 25 6.51 -10.59 3.90
CA VAL A 25 6.40 -11.99 4.31
C VAL A 25 4.94 -12.37 4.47
N ASP A 26 4.63 -13.59 4.06
CA ASP A 26 3.35 -14.25 4.28
C ASP A 26 3.61 -15.73 4.58
N VAL A 27 2.80 -16.33 5.44
CA VAL A 27 2.95 -17.72 5.86
C VAL A 27 1.62 -18.48 5.83
N GLU A 28 1.68 -19.74 5.42
CA GLU A 28 0.58 -20.69 5.62
C GLU A 28 0.87 -21.56 6.85
N THR A 29 -0.17 -21.94 7.59
CA THR A 29 -0.04 -22.83 8.76
C THR A 29 -0.79 -24.14 8.57
N ALA A 30 -0.19 -25.24 9.01
CA ALA A 30 -0.77 -26.58 8.92
C ALA A 30 -2.03 -26.75 9.78
N CYS A 31 -2.14 -26.01 10.89
CA CYS A 31 -3.30 -26.09 11.78
C CYS A 31 -3.55 -24.77 12.54
N SER A 32 -4.42 -24.81 13.56
CA SER A 32 -4.76 -23.66 14.40
C SER A 32 -3.63 -23.17 15.31
N ARG A 33 -2.52 -23.91 15.43
CA ARG A 33 -1.33 -23.42 16.13
C ARG A 33 -0.58 -22.49 15.20
N VAL A 34 -0.41 -21.24 15.62
CA VAL A 34 0.28 -20.20 14.84
C VAL A 34 1.75 -20.53 14.55
N SER A 35 2.39 -21.39 15.35
CA SER A 35 3.76 -21.86 15.11
C SER A 35 3.87 -22.93 14.02
N SER A 36 2.75 -23.50 13.55
CA SER A 36 2.74 -24.64 12.61
C SER A 36 2.93 -24.21 11.16
N ILE A 37 3.87 -23.30 10.91
CA ILE A 37 4.14 -22.78 9.56
C ILE A 37 4.52 -23.93 8.63
N CYS A 38 3.82 -24.07 7.50
CA CYS A 38 4.06 -25.11 6.49
C CYS A 38 4.47 -24.58 5.11
N GLN A 39 4.37 -23.27 4.89
CA GLN A 39 4.95 -22.56 3.74
C GLN A 39 5.30 -21.14 4.16
N ILE A 40 6.39 -20.61 3.62
CA ILE A 40 6.79 -19.21 3.78
C ILE A 40 7.09 -18.64 2.41
N GLY A 41 6.54 -17.46 2.13
CA GLY A 41 6.89 -16.63 0.98
C GLY A 41 7.49 -15.30 1.45
N ILE A 42 8.62 -14.90 0.85
CA ILE A 42 9.26 -13.61 1.08
C ILE A 42 9.54 -12.95 -0.27
N VAL A 43 9.20 -11.67 -0.41
CA VAL A 43 9.48 -10.88 -1.61
C VAL A 43 10.16 -9.58 -1.22
N GLY A 44 11.30 -9.28 -1.84
CA GLY A 44 11.98 -7.99 -1.70
C GLY A 44 11.54 -7.02 -2.79
N PHE A 45 11.31 -5.76 -2.42
CA PHE A 45 10.95 -4.70 -3.36
C PHE A 45 11.98 -3.59 -3.34
N LYS A 46 12.31 -3.06 -4.53
CA LYS A 46 13.15 -1.88 -4.70
C LYS A 46 12.56 -1.01 -5.82
N ASP A 47 12.41 0.29 -5.58
CA ASP A 47 11.89 1.24 -6.56
C ASP A 47 10.53 0.81 -7.15
N GLY A 48 9.69 0.16 -6.33
CA GLY A 48 8.39 -0.36 -6.72
C GLY A 48 8.41 -1.65 -7.56
N VAL A 49 9.59 -2.25 -7.76
CA VAL A 49 9.78 -3.48 -8.55
C VAL A 49 10.23 -4.63 -7.63
N GLU A 50 9.79 -5.85 -7.94
CA GLU A 50 10.27 -7.06 -7.27
C GLU A 50 11.77 -7.26 -7.55
N MET A 51 12.56 -7.34 -6.49
CA MET A 51 14.01 -7.51 -6.54
C MET A 51 14.42 -8.97 -6.38
N PHE A 52 13.77 -9.70 -5.47
CA PHE A 52 13.99 -11.13 -5.26
C PHE A 52 12.75 -11.78 -4.65
N GLU A 53 12.71 -13.10 -4.77
CA GLU A 53 11.75 -13.96 -4.07
C GLU A 53 12.48 -15.07 -3.31
N TYR A 54 11.89 -15.50 -2.20
CA TYR A 54 12.26 -16.69 -1.45
C TYR A 54 10.98 -17.43 -1.08
N GLU A 55 10.90 -18.71 -1.43
CA GLU A 55 9.77 -19.57 -1.12
C GLU A 55 10.28 -20.92 -0.65
N THR A 56 9.67 -21.45 0.42
CA THR A 56 9.93 -22.82 0.85
C THR A 56 8.69 -23.42 1.51
N LEU A 57 8.51 -24.72 1.29
CA LEU A 57 7.71 -25.55 2.20
C LEU A 57 8.50 -25.79 3.49
N VAL A 58 7.75 -26.03 4.57
CA VAL A 58 8.29 -26.24 5.91
C VAL A 58 7.59 -27.43 6.53
N ASP A 59 8.33 -28.34 7.15
CA ASP A 59 7.75 -29.36 8.02
C ASP A 59 7.59 -28.78 9.44
N PRO A 60 6.35 -28.54 9.94
CA PRO A 60 6.10 -28.00 11.28
C PRO A 60 6.18 -29.02 12.42
N PRO A 61 6.82 -30.18 12.19
CA PRO A 61 6.44 -31.51 12.70
C PRO A 61 5.08 -31.56 13.42
N ASP A 62 4.00 -31.40 12.65
CA ASP A 62 2.68 -31.20 13.23
C ASP A 62 1.51 -31.81 12.44
N ARG A 63 0.34 -31.86 13.06
CA ARG A 63 -0.90 -32.28 12.40
C ARG A 63 -1.31 -31.26 11.33
N PHE A 64 -1.76 -31.76 10.18
CA PHE A 64 -2.41 -30.96 9.14
C PHE A 64 -3.93 -31.03 9.32
N SER A 65 -4.54 -29.87 9.55
CA SER A 65 -5.99 -29.77 9.72
C SER A 65 -6.68 -29.72 8.37
N SER A 66 -7.81 -30.41 8.23
CA SER A 66 -8.59 -30.39 6.98
C SER A 66 -9.13 -29.00 6.63
N PHE A 67 -9.28 -28.12 7.62
CA PHE A 67 -9.67 -26.72 7.40
C PHE A 67 -8.54 -25.93 6.74
N ASN A 68 -7.33 -25.97 7.30
CA ASN A 68 -6.15 -25.29 6.75
C ASN A 68 -5.78 -25.85 5.37
N THR A 69 -5.68 -27.18 5.23
CA THR A 69 -5.39 -27.82 3.94
C THR A 69 -6.41 -27.45 2.86
N ARG A 70 -7.69 -27.23 3.18
CA ARG A 70 -8.69 -26.79 2.20
C ARG A 70 -8.44 -25.36 1.68
N ILE A 71 -7.80 -24.53 2.49
CA ILE A 71 -7.52 -23.12 2.18
C ILE A 71 -6.37 -23.02 1.17
N HIS A 72 -5.20 -23.58 1.51
CA HIS A 72 -3.96 -23.43 0.74
C HIS A 72 -3.55 -24.69 -0.05
N GLY A 73 -4.18 -25.84 0.19
CA GLY A 73 -3.91 -27.09 -0.52
C GLY A 73 -2.69 -27.88 -0.05
N ILE A 74 -2.02 -27.44 1.02
CA ILE A 74 -0.80 -28.11 1.54
C ILE A 74 -1.20 -29.21 2.53
N THR A 75 -0.70 -30.42 2.28
CA THR A 75 -0.88 -31.61 3.10
C THR A 75 0.45 -32.00 3.76
N GLY A 76 0.39 -32.93 4.72
CA GLY A 76 1.61 -33.52 5.30
C GLY A 76 2.51 -34.17 4.25
N ASP A 77 1.92 -34.78 3.21
CA ASP A 77 2.69 -35.43 2.14
C ASP A 77 3.55 -34.44 1.34
N HIS A 78 3.10 -33.19 1.18
CA HIS A 78 3.86 -32.16 0.46
C HIS A 78 5.12 -31.71 1.23
N VAL A 79 5.12 -31.81 2.56
CA VAL A 79 6.23 -31.35 3.40
C VAL A 79 7.17 -32.48 3.83
N LEU A 80 6.96 -33.70 3.32
CA LEU A 80 7.86 -34.83 3.61
C LEU A 80 9.28 -34.53 3.11
N GLY A 81 10.23 -34.46 4.04
CA GLY A 81 11.62 -34.13 3.76
C GLY A 81 11.88 -32.63 3.56
N ALA A 82 10.87 -31.78 3.74
CA ALA A 82 11.05 -30.33 3.82
C ALA A 82 11.80 -29.97 5.12
N PRO A 83 12.54 -28.84 5.15
CA PRO A 83 13.22 -28.41 6.36
C PRO A 83 12.23 -27.98 7.44
N THR A 84 12.64 -28.05 8.71
CA THR A 84 11.87 -27.45 9.80
C THR A 84 12.07 -25.93 9.84
N PHE A 85 11.22 -25.21 10.57
CA PHE A 85 11.43 -23.76 10.78
C PHE A 85 12.80 -23.48 11.41
N GLY A 86 13.25 -24.34 12.32
CA GLY A 86 14.56 -24.22 12.96
C GLY A 86 15.74 -24.30 11.99
N ASP A 87 15.59 -25.02 10.87
CA ASP A 87 16.61 -25.17 9.84
C ASP A 87 16.67 -23.94 8.92
N ILE A 88 15.52 -23.36 8.58
CA ILE A 88 15.43 -22.19 7.69
C ILE A 88 15.51 -20.85 8.41
N HIS A 89 15.51 -20.84 9.75
CA HIS A 89 15.50 -19.60 10.55
C HIS A 89 16.59 -18.62 10.12
N ALA A 90 17.83 -19.09 9.92
CA ALA A 90 18.95 -18.22 9.53
C ALA A 90 18.73 -17.54 8.16
N ALA A 91 18.08 -18.22 7.22
CA ALA A 91 17.74 -17.64 5.91
C ALA A 91 16.66 -16.56 6.05
N ILE A 92 15.56 -16.86 6.75
CA ILE A 92 14.48 -15.90 7.01
C ILE A 92 15.03 -14.67 7.74
N ASP A 93 15.83 -14.90 8.78
CA ASP A 93 16.46 -13.86 9.57
C ASP A 93 17.35 -12.94 8.73
N GLY A 94 18.14 -13.50 7.81
CA GLY A 94 18.98 -12.73 6.88
C GLY A 94 18.17 -11.88 5.89
N HIS A 95 16.97 -12.32 5.52
CA HIS A 95 16.07 -11.54 4.66
C HIS A 95 15.39 -10.39 5.41
N LEU A 96 14.98 -10.59 6.66
CA LEU A 96 14.09 -9.67 7.38
C LEU A 96 14.81 -8.73 8.37
N THR A 97 15.94 -9.14 8.94
CA THR A 97 16.61 -8.39 10.02
C THR A 97 17.04 -7.00 9.58
N GLY A 98 16.71 -5.99 10.40
CA GLY A 98 17.06 -4.59 10.16
C GLY A 98 16.27 -3.91 9.04
N ARG A 99 15.24 -4.57 8.47
CA ARG A 99 14.45 -4.05 7.35
C ARG A 99 13.07 -3.57 7.78
N VAL A 100 12.36 -2.96 6.84
CA VAL A 100 10.91 -2.83 6.91
C VAL A 100 10.30 -4.11 6.37
N THR A 101 9.61 -4.85 7.24
CA THR A 101 8.90 -6.08 6.87
C THR A 101 7.40 -5.82 6.83
N VAL A 102 6.82 -6.05 5.67
CA VAL A 102 5.39 -5.92 5.42
C VAL A 102 4.71 -7.27 5.61
N ALA A 103 3.54 -7.26 6.24
CA ALA A 103 2.62 -8.39 6.27
C ALA A 103 1.18 -7.88 6.02
N HIS A 104 0.28 -8.78 5.60
CA HIS A 104 -1.12 -8.43 5.39
C HIS A 104 -1.96 -8.81 6.61
N SER A 105 -1.82 -8.01 7.66
CA SER A 105 -2.22 -8.22 9.06
C SER A 105 -1.06 -8.62 9.98
N PHE A 106 -1.32 -8.72 11.28
CA PHE A 106 -0.32 -9.09 12.30
C PHE A 106 -0.16 -10.60 12.48
N PHE A 107 -0.89 -11.43 11.71
CA PHE A 107 -0.85 -12.88 11.85
C PHE A 107 0.56 -13.43 11.62
N ASP A 108 1.21 -13.05 10.52
CA ASP A 108 2.52 -13.56 10.11
C ASP A 108 3.62 -13.21 11.13
N LYS A 109 3.56 -12.00 11.69
CA LYS A 109 4.42 -11.60 12.81
C LYS A 109 4.26 -12.54 14.01
N GLY A 110 3.01 -12.86 14.36
CA GLY A 110 2.71 -13.78 15.46
C GLY A 110 3.17 -15.21 15.17
N ALA A 111 2.97 -15.68 13.94
CA ALA A 111 3.39 -17.00 13.48
C ALA A 111 4.92 -17.15 13.53
N LEU A 112 5.67 -16.21 12.94
CA LEU A 112 7.13 -16.21 12.99
C LEU A 112 7.66 -16.15 14.42
N GLY A 113 7.07 -15.30 15.27
CA GLY A 113 7.46 -15.20 16.68
C GLY A 113 7.23 -16.51 17.44
N ALA A 114 6.08 -17.16 17.22
CA ALA A 114 5.77 -18.44 17.84
C ALA A 114 6.64 -19.59 17.32
N ALA A 115 6.95 -19.62 16.02
CA ALA A 115 7.86 -20.58 15.44
C ALA A 115 9.30 -20.39 15.96
N CYS A 116 9.77 -19.15 16.12
CA CYS A 116 11.05 -18.87 16.79
C CYS A 116 11.07 -19.45 18.21
N ALA A 117 10.00 -19.25 18.99
CA ALA A 117 9.91 -19.77 20.35
C ALA A 117 9.91 -21.31 20.41
N VAL A 118 9.16 -21.97 19.53
CA VAL A 118 9.08 -23.46 19.48
C VAL A 118 10.42 -24.08 19.10
N HIS A 119 11.18 -23.45 18.20
CA HIS A 119 12.46 -23.96 17.72
C HIS A 119 13.68 -23.37 18.47
N GLU A 120 13.47 -22.70 19.60
CA GLU A 120 14.54 -22.09 20.41
C GLU A 120 15.45 -21.16 19.60
N ARG A 121 14.85 -20.40 18.67
CA ARG A 121 15.54 -19.42 17.84
C ARG A 121 15.29 -18.01 18.35
N ARG A 122 16.26 -17.13 18.10
CA ARG A 122 16.11 -15.71 18.43
C ARG A 122 14.98 -15.08 17.63
N VAL A 123 14.30 -14.11 18.23
CA VAL A 123 13.29 -13.30 17.55
C VAL A 123 13.96 -12.54 16.41
N ILE A 124 13.28 -12.49 15.26
CA ILE A 124 13.73 -11.75 14.08
C ILE A 124 13.47 -10.27 14.30
N GLU A 125 14.53 -9.47 14.31
CA GLU A 125 14.48 -8.04 14.63
C GLU A 125 14.22 -7.20 13.37
N THR A 126 12.97 -6.84 13.15
CA THR A 126 12.53 -6.10 11.97
C THR A 126 11.46 -5.05 12.28
N THR A 127 11.33 -4.05 11.42
CA THR A 127 10.31 -3.00 11.56
C THR A 127 9.06 -3.41 10.82
N TRP A 128 7.97 -3.69 11.55
CA TRP A 128 6.74 -4.19 10.95
C TRP A 128 5.86 -3.09 10.35
N LEU A 129 5.39 -3.30 9.12
CA LEU A 129 4.39 -2.48 8.45
C LEU A 129 3.17 -3.34 8.06
N ASP A 130 2.00 -2.98 8.58
CA ASP A 130 0.75 -3.69 8.28
C ASP A 130 0.10 -3.12 7.01
N SER A 131 0.12 -3.89 5.92
CA SER A 131 -0.47 -3.46 4.64
C SER A 131 -1.99 -3.28 4.71
N VAL A 132 -2.69 -3.88 5.68
CA VAL A 132 -4.13 -3.61 5.92
C VAL A 132 -4.31 -2.19 6.44
N ARG A 133 -3.43 -1.71 7.32
CA ARG A 133 -3.47 -0.32 7.82
C ARG A 133 -3.12 0.67 6.71
N VAL A 134 -2.15 0.32 5.87
CA VAL A 134 -1.81 1.11 4.68
C VAL A 134 -3.02 1.17 3.74
N ALA A 135 -3.61 0.03 3.41
CA ALA A 135 -4.78 -0.04 2.52
C ALA A 135 -5.99 0.73 3.08
N LYS A 136 -6.25 0.66 4.40
CA LYS A 136 -7.31 1.44 5.06
C LYS A 136 -7.10 2.95 4.97
N ARG A 137 -5.84 3.39 5.04
CA ARG A 137 -5.48 4.81 4.93
C ARG A 137 -5.48 5.29 3.48
N ALA A 138 -5.03 4.45 2.54
CA ALA A 138 -4.94 4.76 1.12
C ALA A 138 -6.33 4.71 0.45
N TRP A 139 -7.15 3.71 0.78
CA TRP A 139 -8.47 3.47 0.19
C TRP A 139 -9.54 3.24 1.27
N PRO A 140 -9.84 4.24 2.11
CA PRO A 140 -10.83 4.13 3.20
C PRO A 140 -12.25 3.76 2.72
N GLU A 141 -12.54 3.96 1.44
CA GLU A 141 -13.82 3.72 0.79
C GLU A 141 -14.09 2.26 0.40
N LEU A 142 -13.08 1.38 0.48
CA LEU A 142 -13.30 -0.05 0.25
C LEU A 142 -14.09 -0.64 1.42
N SER A 143 -15.13 -1.42 1.09
CA SER A 143 -15.96 -2.11 2.09
C SER A 143 -15.20 -3.17 2.88
N SER A 144 -14.06 -3.62 2.36
CA SER A 144 -13.15 -4.56 3.00
C SER A 144 -11.72 -4.33 2.52
N HIS A 145 -10.76 -4.58 3.40
CA HIS A 145 -9.33 -4.51 3.10
C HIS A 145 -8.66 -5.88 3.19
N ARG A 146 -9.42 -6.97 2.97
CA ARG A 146 -8.85 -8.30 2.75
C ARG A 146 -8.03 -8.28 1.47
N LEU A 147 -6.94 -9.06 1.43
CA LEU A 147 -5.96 -9.02 0.35
C LEU A 147 -6.62 -9.20 -1.02
N ASN A 148 -7.46 -10.22 -1.17
CA ASN A 148 -8.19 -10.52 -2.40
C ASN A 148 -9.11 -9.38 -2.89
N VAL A 149 -9.67 -8.58 -1.97
CA VAL A 149 -10.53 -7.43 -2.31
C VAL A 149 -9.65 -6.28 -2.81
N VAL A 150 -8.55 -5.99 -2.11
CA VAL A 150 -7.65 -4.91 -2.47
C VAL A 150 -6.91 -5.23 -3.77
N THR A 151 -6.41 -6.46 -3.96
CA THR A 151 -5.71 -6.86 -5.18
C THR A 151 -6.63 -6.81 -6.40
N LYS A 152 -7.88 -7.26 -6.27
CA LYS A 152 -8.91 -7.14 -7.30
C LYS A 152 -9.16 -5.68 -7.67
N PHE A 153 -9.30 -4.81 -6.67
CA PHE A 153 -9.46 -3.37 -6.89
C PHE A 153 -8.26 -2.75 -7.62
N LEU A 154 -7.04 -3.17 -7.27
CA LEU A 154 -5.80 -2.65 -7.85
C LEU A 154 -5.40 -3.28 -9.19
N GLY A 155 -6.13 -4.29 -9.66
CA GLY A 155 -5.78 -5.06 -10.86
C GLY A 155 -4.48 -5.86 -10.71
N VAL A 156 -4.16 -6.29 -9.49
CA VAL A 156 -2.96 -7.09 -9.17
C VAL A 156 -3.33 -8.57 -9.32
N ARG A 157 -2.54 -9.33 -10.08
CA ARG A 157 -2.69 -10.79 -10.17
C ARG A 157 -2.37 -11.41 -8.81
N HIS A 158 -3.25 -12.28 -8.36
CA HIS A 158 -3.18 -12.89 -7.03
C HIS A 158 -3.75 -14.30 -7.08
N LYS A 159 -2.91 -15.31 -6.87
CA LYS A 159 -3.34 -16.68 -6.56
C LYS A 159 -3.52 -16.72 -5.05
N HIS A 160 -4.76 -16.86 -4.59
CA HIS A 160 -5.08 -16.78 -3.18
C HIS A 160 -4.59 -18.03 -2.43
N HIS A 161 -4.07 -17.85 -1.21
CA HIS A 161 -3.62 -18.91 -0.31
C HIS A 161 -2.38 -19.66 -0.82
N ASP A 162 -1.46 -18.88 -1.36
CA ASP A 162 -0.14 -19.30 -1.80
C ASP A 162 0.83 -18.25 -1.23
N ALA A 163 1.65 -18.65 -0.25
CA ALA A 163 2.39 -17.69 0.58
C ALA A 163 3.23 -16.70 -0.25
N LEU A 164 3.89 -17.18 -1.31
CA LEU A 164 4.69 -16.30 -2.17
C LEU A 164 3.80 -15.33 -2.97
N SER A 165 2.70 -15.81 -3.54
CA SER A 165 1.72 -14.98 -4.24
C SER A 165 1.05 -13.95 -3.32
N ASP A 166 0.72 -14.32 -2.08
CA ASP A 166 0.12 -13.43 -1.08
C ASP A 166 1.14 -12.36 -0.63
N ALA A 167 2.40 -12.73 -0.38
CA ALA A 167 3.48 -11.79 -0.09
C ALA A 167 3.71 -10.80 -1.25
N ARG A 168 3.77 -11.28 -2.49
CA ARG A 168 3.87 -10.45 -3.69
C ARG A 168 2.71 -9.45 -3.78
N ALA A 169 1.49 -9.96 -3.62
CA ALA A 169 0.29 -9.15 -3.67
C ALA A 169 0.29 -8.05 -2.60
N ALA A 170 0.65 -8.38 -1.36
CA ALA A 170 0.76 -7.42 -0.26
C ALA A 170 1.86 -6.37 -0.51
N GLY A 171 2.98 -6.76 -1.14
CA GLY A 171 3.99 -5.81 -1.59
C GLY A 171 3.47 -4.84 -2.63
N MET A 172 2.74 -5.34 -3.63
CA MET A 172 2.09 -4.50 -4.62
C MET A 172 1.05 -3.58 -3.99
N VAL A 173 0.36 -3.97 -2.91
CA VAL A 173 -0.52 -3.05 -2.15
C VAL A 173 0.28 -1.85 -1.63
N ILE A 174 1.49 -2.06 -1.09
CA ILE A 174 2.36 -0.97 -0.63
C ILE A 174 2.82 -0.10 -1.80
N VAL A 175 3.30 -0.71 -2.89
CA VAL A 175 3.74 0.03 -4.09
C VAL A 175 2.60 0.90 -4.61
N ARG A 176 1.40 0.32 -4.77
CA ARG A 176 0.22 1.05 -5.23
C ARG A 176 -0.25 2.09 -4.23
N ALA A 177 -0.06 1.90 -2.93
CA ALA A 177 -0.39 2.91 -1.93
C ALA A 177 0.60 4.08 -1.95
N ILE A 178 1.90 3.82 -2.15
CA ILE A 178 2.92 4.87 -2.33
C ILE A 178 2.61 5.66 -3.60
N GLU A 179 2.41 4.95 -4.72
CA GLU A 179 1.95 5.56 -5.98
C GLU A 179 0.72 6.40 -5.73
N HIS A 180 -0.33 5.83 -5.10
CA HIS A 180 -1.64 6.43 -4.85
C HIS A 180 -1.65 7.58 -3.84
N THR A 181 -0.70 7.69 -2.92
CA THR A 181 -0.75 8.69 -1.82
C THR A 181 0.42 9.67 -1.84
N GLY A 182 1.49 9.39 -2.59
CA GLY A 182 2.76 10.11 -2.49
C GLY A 182 3.47 9.93 -1.15
N ILE A 183 2.86 9.20 -0.20
CA ILE A 183 3.43 8.90 1.10
C ILE A 183 4.46 7.81 0.88
N GLY A 184 5.74 8.14 1.03
CA GLY A 184 6.83 7.15 1.01
C GLY A 184 6.82 6.23 2.23
N LEU A 185 7.69 5.22 2.22
CA LEU A 185 7.75 4.18 3.25
C LEU A 185 7.87 4.74 4.70
N ALA A 186 8.71 5.76 4.90
CA ALA A 186 8.86 6.44 6.19
C ALA A 186 7.56 7.09 6.70
N GLY A 187 6.74 7.62 5.79
CA GLY A 187 5.44 8.21 6.13
C GLY A 187 4.38 7.15 6.47
N TRP A 188 4.51 5.93 5.94
CA TRP A 188 3.67 4.80 6.30
C TRP A 188 4.01 4.21 7.67
N LEU A 189 5.29 4.21 8.04
CA LEU A 189 5.77 3.84 9.37
C LEU A 189 5.40 4.86 10.44
N SER A 190 5.26 6.13 10.06
CA SER A 190 4.82 7.17 10.96
C SER A 190 3.34 7.00 11.32
N PRO A 191 2.95 7.26 12.59
CA PRO A 191 1.54 7.36 12.95
C PRO A 191 0.85 8.35 12.00
N ALA A 192 -0.34 8.01 11.50
CA ALA A 192 -1.11 8.91 10.66
C ALA A 192 -1.15 10.27 11.36
N SER A 193 -0.55 11.30 10.75
CA SER A 193 -0.40 12.61 11.35
C SER A 193 -1.74 13.03 11.95
N GLY A 194 -1.78 13.08 13.27
CA GLY A 194 -3.00 13.31 14.03
C GLY A 194 -3.66 14.61 13.59
N ARG A 195 -5.01 14.60 13.56
CA ARG A 195 -5.89 15.77 13.38
C ARG A 195 -5.36 16.79 12.34
N ARG A 196 -5.81 16.63 11.10
CA ARG A 196 -5.83 17.71 10.09
C ARG A 196 -6.24 19.02 10.77
N GLY A 197 -5.51 20.10 10.59
CA GLY A 197 -5.85 21.41 11.14
C GLY A 197 -7.23 21.89 10.67
N PRO A 198 -7.81 22.92 11.32
CA PRO A 198 -9.03 23.52 10.83
C PRO A 198 -8.83 24.04 9.40
N ALA A 199 -9.86 23.97 8.57
CA ALA A 199 -9.79 24.51 7.23
C ALA A 199 -9.50 26.02 7.28
N PRO A 200 -8.70 26.58 6.37
CA PRO A 200 -8.38 28.00 6.35
C PRO A 200 -9.65 28.85 6.18
N LYS A 201 -9.67 30.02 6.81
CA LYS A 201 -10.79 30.95 6.70
C LYS A 201 -10.84 31.54 5.29
N ALA A 202 -12.01 31.46 4.65
CA ALA A 202 -12.24 32.05 3.34
C ALA A 202 -12.10 33.58 3.38
N ALA A 203 -11.46 34.15 2.35
CA ALA A 203 -11.39 35.59 2.15
C ALA A 203 -12.80 36.19 1.95
N GLU A 204 -12.94 37.46 2.32
CA GLU A 204 -14.23 38.15 2.22
C GLU A 204 -14.63 38.43 0.76
N THR A 205 -13.65 38.56 -0.12
CA THR A 205 -13.81 38.78 -1.56
C THR A 205 -12.91 37.83 -2.33
N GLY A 206 -13.18 37.67 -3.62
CA GLY A 206 -12.38 36.83 -4.52
C GLY A 206 -13.23 36.07 -5.53
N PRO A 207 -12.61 35.50 -6.55
CA PRO A 207 -13.33 34.87 -7.67
C PRO A 207 -14.04 33.57 -7.29
N LEU A 208 -13.71 32.96 -6.14
CA LEU A 208 -14.40 31.79 -5.59
C LEU A 208 -15.37 32.13 -4.45
N LYS A 209 -15.75 33.40 -4.31
CA LYS A 209 -16.71 33.80 -3.28
C LYS A 209 -18.04 33.08 -3.46
N GLY A 210 -18.50 32.41 -2.40
CA GLY A 210 -19.74 31.63 -2.41
C GLY A 210 -19.55 30.16 -2.76
N GLU A 211 -18.37 29.80 -3.27
CA GLU A 211 -18.03 28.41 -3.59
C GLU A 211 -17.75 27.59 -2.32
N ARG A 212 -18.26 26.36 -2.30
CA ARG A 212 -18.06 25.36 -1.24
C ARG A 212 -17.26 24.22 -1.86
N VAL A 213 -15.96 24.22 -1.61
CA VAL A 213 -14.98 23.42 -2.34
C VAL A 213 -14.50 22.25 -1.49
N ALA A 214 -14.68 21.03 -1.99
CA ALA A 214 -13.97 19.86 -1.48
C ALA A 214 -12.68 19.67 -2.28
N ILE A 215 -11.61 19.23 -1.60
CA ILE A 215 -10.29 19.03 -2.22
C ILE A 215 -9.96 17.56 -2.17
N LEU A 216 -9.65 17.00 -3.34
CA LEU A 216 -9.15 15.66 -3.50
C LEU A 216 -7.65 15.70 -3.80
N GLY A 217 -6.83 15.08 -2.94
CA GLY A 217 -5.40 14.87 -3.22
C GLY A 217 -4.48 15.90 -2.60
N ALA A 218 -5.01 16.76 -1.72
CA ALA A 218 -4.24 17.64 -0.86
C ALA A 218 -4.90 17.76 0.52
N ALA A 219 -4.12 18.18 1.51
CA ALA A 219 -4.65 18.40 2.85
C ALA A 219 -5.65 19.57 2.88
N ARG A 220 -6.69 19.46 3.72
CA ARG A 220 -7.75 20.49 3.91
C ARG A 220 -7.23 21.80 4.49
N ASP A 221 -6.03 21.77 5.04
CA ASP A 221 -5.26 22.85 5.63
C ASP A 221 -3.89 23.01 4.92
N GLY A 222 -3.72 22.39 3.75
CA GLY A 222 -2.51 22.45 2.94
C GLY A 222 -2.39 23.73 2.10
N ALA A 223 -1.36 23.77 1.24
CA ALA A 223 -1.09 24.92 0.36
C ALA A 223 -2.26 25.21 -0.58
N LEU A 224 -2.78 24.20 -1.30
CA LEU A 224 -3.94 24.34 -2.17
C LEU A 224 -5.16 24.88 -1.43
N ALA A 225 -5.46 24.34 -0.24
CA ALA A 225 -6.59 24.82 0.57
C ALA A 225 -6.44 26.30 0.95
N ARG A 226 -5.22 26.73 1.31
CA ARG A 226 -4.93 28.15 1.60
C ARG A 226 -5.11 29.04 0.37
N CYS A 227 -4.64 28.61 -0.80
CA CYS A 227 -4.81 29.35 -2.05
C CYS A 227 -6.29 29.51 -2.42
N LEU A 228 -7.08 28.43 -2.36
CA LEU A 228 -8.51 28.47 -2.65
C LEU A 228 -9.28 29.34 -1.65
N ALA A 229 -8.95 29.24 -0.36
CA ALA A 229 -9.55 30.09 0.67
C ALA A 229 -9.19 31.57 0.48
N ALA A 230 -7.95 31.88 0.11
CA ALA A 230 -7.53 33.25 -0.23
C ALA A 230 -8.29 33.81 -1.47
N ALA A 231 -8.70 32.94 -2.38
CA ALA A 231 -9.57 33.29 -3.51
C ALA A 231 -11.07 33.37 -3.13
N GLY A 232 -11.44 33.17 -1.86
CA GLY A 232 -12.81 33.33 -1.35
C GLY A 232 -13.60 32.02 -1.17
N ALA A 233 -13.01 30.86 -1.46
CA ALA A 233 -13.68 29.57 -1.33
C ALA A 233 -13.82 29.12 0.12
N ARG A 234 -14.97 28.53 0.48
CA ARG A 234 -15.12 27.79 1.73
C ARG A 234 -14.69 26.35 1.54
N ILE A 235 -13.65 25.93 2.27
CA ILE A 235 -13.13 24.55 2.19
C ILE A 235 -14.03 23.60 3.00
N MET A 236 -14.50 22.55 2.33
CA MET A 236 -15.36 21.52 2.87
C MET A 236 -14.54 20.32 3.34
N ALA A 237 -15.05 19.57 4.31
CA ALA A 237 -14.37 18.38 4.82
C ALA A 237 -14.41 17.19 3.83
N SER A 238 -15.49 17.11 3.04
CA SER A 238 -15.76 16.08 2.02
C SER A 238 -16.83 16.61 1.05
N VAL A 239 -17.09 15.88 -0.03
CA VAL A 239 -18.19 16.16 -0.96
C VAL A 239 -19.54 15.84 -0.31
N GLY A 240 -20.46 16.79 -0.39
CA GLY A 240 -21.83 16.67 0.10
C GLY A 240 -22.81 17.45 -0.77
N THR A 241 -24.10 17.44 -0.41
CA THR A 241 -25.18 18.07 -1.21
C THR A 241 -25.04 19.57 -1.41
N THR A 242 -24.27 20.24 -0.55
CA THR A 242 -23.97 21.68 -0.66
C THR A 242 -22.67 21.95 -1.40
N THR A 243 -21.85 20.94 -1.70
CA THR A 243 -20.57 21.14 -2.39
C THR A 243 -20.83 21.62 -3.81
N THR A 244 -20.19 22.72 -4.19
CA THR A 244 -20.34 23.33 -5.53
C THR A 244 -19.19 22.95 -6.45
N LYS A 245 -18.01 22.66 -5.90
CA LYS A 245 -16.85 22.19 -6.67
C LYS A 245 -16.07 21.10 -5.95
N LEU A 246 -15.63 20.10 -6.69
CA LEU A 246 -14.59 19.15 -6.30
C LEU A 246 -13.31 19.51 -7.07
N VAL A 247 -12.27 19.92 -6.34
CA VAL A 247 -10.96 20.27 -6.93
C VAL A 247 -9.99 19.13 -6.72
N ILE A 248 -9.41 18.63 -7.81
CA ILE A 248 -8.43 17.54 -7.81
C ILE A 248 -7.02 18.16 -7.87
N SER A 249 -6.25 18.04 -6.79
CA SER A 249 -4.87 18.56 -6.65
C SER A 249 -3.96 18.08 -7.78
N ASP A 250 -3.09 18.94 -8.30
CA ASP A 250 -2.12 18.57 -9.36
C ASP A 250 -0.95 17.73 -8.81
N GLU A 251 -0.65 17.85 -7.52
CA GLU A 251 0.29 16.96 -6.80
C GLU A 251 -0.19 15.50 -6.77
N GLN A 252 -1.38 15.23 -7.32
CA GLN A 252 -2.00 13.95 -7.66
C GLN A 252 -1.22 12.76 -7.15
N PRO A 253 -1.50 12.34 -5.91
CA PRO A 253 -1.02 11.05 -5.55
C PRO A 253 -1.87 9.96 -6.26
N PHE A 254 -3.09 10.24 -6.70
CA PHE A 254 -4.03 9.17 -7.06
C PHE A 254 -3.92 8.53 -8.45
N GLY A 255 -3.16 9.12 -9.39
CA GLY A 255 -3.02 8.63 -10.77
C GLY A 255 -4.34 8.12 -11.37
N ARG A 256 -4.36 6.87 -11.86
CA ARG A 256 -5.55 6.21 -12.47
C ARG A 256 -6.74 5.96 -11.53
N PHE A 257 -6.62 6.19 -10.22
CA PHE A 257 -7.64 5.82 -9.23
C PHE A 257 -8.49 6.99 -8.75
N VAL A 258 -8.33 8.19 -9.32
CA VAL A 258 -9.09 9.38 -8.91
C VAL A 258 -10.60 9.16 -8.98
N THR A 259 -11.08 8.45 -10.00
CA THR A 259 -12.49 8.13 -10.21
C THR A 259 -13.06 7.14 -9.20
N ALA A 260 -12.20 6.34 -8.56
CA ALA A 260 -12.58 5.39 -7.54
C ALA A 260 -12.75 6.02 -6.15
N HIS A 261 -12.17 7.21 -5.93
CA HIS A 261 -12.20 7.87 -4.62
C HIS A 261 -13.64 8.25 -4.22
N ALA A 262 -13.98 8.13 -2.94
CA ALA A 262 -15.33 8.37 -2.43
C ALA A 262 -15.87 9.76 -2.81
N ASP A 263 -15.08 10.82 -2.60
CA ASP A 263 -15.48 12.18 -2.96
C ASP A 263 -15.73 12.34 -4.47
N HIS A 264 -14.94 11.69 -5.32
CA HIS A 264 -15.15 11.72 -6.77
C HIS A 264 -16.42 10.98 -7.17
N ARG A 265 -16.63 9.76 -6.66
CA ARG A 265 -17.88 9.00 -6.90
C ARG A 265 -19.09 9.77 -6.40
N ARG A 266 -18.99 10.36 -5.20
CA ARG A 266 -20.07 11.15 -4.61
C ARG A 266 -20.38 12.40 -5.43
N ALA A 267 -19.36 13.10 -5.93
CA ALA A 267 -19.56 14.24 -6.83
C ALA A 267 -20.26 13.82 -8.12
N GLU A 268 -19.87 12.69 -8.70
CA GLU A 268 -20.50 12.15 -9.91
C GLU A 268 -21.96 11.75 -9.68
N GLU A 269 -22.26 11.05 -8.57
CA GLU A 269 -23.62 10.71 -8.17
C GLU A 269 -24.51 11.95 -7.98
N LEU A 270 -23.98 12.98 -7.30
CA LEU A 270 -24.69 14.24 -7.10
C LEU A 270 -24.97 14.95 -8.44
N ARG A 271 -23.97 14.95 -9.33
CA ARG A 271 -24.08 15.52 -10.68
C ARG A 271 -25.14 14.80 -11.50
N GLN A 272 -25.16 13.47 -11.47
CA GLN A 272 -26.19 12.65 -12.10
C GLN A 272 -27.59 12.87 -11.49
N GLY A 273 -27.63 13.16 -10.18
CA GLY A 273 -28.85 13.56 -9.46
C GLY A 273 -29.29 15.01 -9.67
N GLY A 274 -28.65 15.77 -10.57
CA GLY A 274 -29.04 17.14 -10.93
C GLY A 274 -28.50 18.22 -10.00
N VAL A 275 -27.62 17.90 -9.05
CA VAL A 275 -26.93 18.90 -8.22
C VAL A 275 -25.81 19.55 -9.05
N PRO A 276 -25.76 20.89 -9.14
CA PRO A 276 -24.74 21.58 -9.94
C PRO A 276 -23.40 21.58 -9.21
N ILE A 277 -22.67 20.46 -9.31
CA ILE A 277 -21.30 20.31 -8.83
C ILE A 277 -20.34 20.21 -10.01
N GLU A 278 -19.30 21.06 -10.01
CA GLU A 278 -18.22 21.00 -10.99
C GLU A 278 -17.06 20.14 -10.45
N ILE A 279 -16.53 19.25 -11.29
CA ILE A 279 -15.33 18.46 -10.98
C ILE A 279 -14.21 19.00 -11.88
N VAL A 280 -13.14 19.51 -11.28
CA VAL A 280 -12.08 20.24 -12.00
C VAL A 280 -10.70 19.93 -11.40
N THR A 281 -9.67 19.89 -12.23
CA THR A 281 -8.28 19.79 -11.74
C THR A 281 -7.77 21.12 -11.20
N GLU A 282 -6.78 21.09 -10.31
CA GLU A 282 -6.13 22.29 -9.80
C GLU A 282 -5.57 23.14 -10.94
N GLY A 283 -4.90 22.53 -11.92
CA GLY A 283 -4.34 23.24 -13.06
C GLY A 283 -5.40 23.90 -13.95
N GLU A 284 -6.54 23.23 -14.19
CA GLU A 284 -7.68 23.83 -14.89
C GLU A 284 -8.27 25.00 -14.12
N LEU A 285 -8.48 24.84 -12.82
CA LEU A 285 -9.05 25.89 -11.98
C LEU A 285 -8.11 27.11 -11.91
N ARG A 286 -6.81 26.91 -11.79
CA ARG A 286 -5.81 27.99 -11.83
C ARG A 286 -5.88 28.75 -13.15
N ARG A 287 -6.01 28.05 -14.29
CA ARG A 287 -6.18 28.68 -15.61
C ARG A 287 -7.47 29.49 -15.71
N GLN A 288 -8.59 28.95 -15.21
CA GLN A 288 -9.88 29.64 -15.20
C GLN A 288 -9.84 30.94 -14.37
N LEU A 289 -9.13 30.92 -13.24
CA LEU A 289 -9.12 32.01 -12.26
C LEU A 289 -7.96 33.00 -12.44
N LYS A 290 -7.04 32.76 -13.40
CA LYS A 290 -5.79 33.52 -13.58
C LYS A 290 -4.96 33.64 -12.28
N LEU A 291 -4.99 32.60 -11.45
CA LEU A 291 -4.19 32.57 -10.22
C LEU A 291 -2.71 32.34 -10.57
N PRO A 292 -1.75 32.94 -9.82
CA PRO A 292 -0.33 32.71 -10.06
C PRO A 292 0.03 31.23 -9.88
N LEU A 293 0.92 30.72 -10.73
CA LEU A 293 1.53 29.39 -10.58
C LEU A 293 2.46 29.47 -9.36
N GLY A 294 2.23 28.57 -8.40
CA GLY A 294 3.04 28.46 -7.18
C GLY A 294 4.27 27.62 -7.42
#